data_AF-A0A154QHT9-F1
#
_entry.id   AF-A0A154QHT9-F1
#
_cell.length_a   1.000
_cell.length_b   1.000
_cell.length_c   1.000
_cell.angle_alpha   90.00
_cell.angle_beta   90.00
_cell.angle_gamma   90.00
#
_symmetry.space_group_name_H-M   'P 1'
#
loop_
_entity.id
_entity.type
_entity.pdbx_description
1 polymer ?
#
loop_
_entity_poly.entity_id
_entity_poly.type
_entity_poly.pdbx_seq_one_letter_code
_entity_poly.pdbx_strand_id
1 'polypeptide(L)'
;MKRILVLTGIALAALVVLPSQVAATPISASMSLNTVYTGITPDGSAPWLTAEFTSSVGSSTGTLVLTSRLTGPDFVQGLNSAKSAVGWAFYLNQALSSSGITCTAGACAGNGALYNGSGFDTASVPGMFNLAFGWSSGSRFMAGDSATYDLTFAHLLTGNPFVENASGWSSVAHVQGIIGGADCSGWIVAGNGTGASGGARCVDPPHVSVPEPGELGMFSLGLLLAGLFLGMKYVQARKTRSTRWA
;
A
#
# COMPACT_ATOMS: atom_id res chain seq x y z
N MET A 1 69.59 -25.78 30.46
CA MET A 1 69.13 -24.51 29.84
C MET A 1 68.66 -24.62 28.38
N LYS A 2 68.63 -25.80 27.73
CA LYS A 2 68.19 -25.94 26.31
C LYS A 2 66.69 -26.24 26.09
N ARG A 3 65.91 -26.52 27.14
CA ARG A 3 64.49 -26.96 27.01
C ARG A 3 63.45 -25.83 27.05
N ILE A 4 63.84 -24.62 27.46
CA ILE A 4 62.92 -23.49 27.61
C ILE A 4 62.70 -22.76 26.28
N LEU A 5 63.66 -22.81 25.35
CA LEU A 5 63.59 -22.14 24.04
C LEU A 5 62.60 -22.76 23.05
N VAL A 6 62.23 -24.04 23.21
CA VAL A 6 61.35 -24.75 22.26
C VAL A 6 59.87 -24.43 22.50
N LEU A 7 59.48 -24.09 23.74
CA LEU A 7 58.08 -23.79 24.08
C LEU A 7 57.63 -22.39 23.61
N THR A 8 58.53 -21.42 23.54
CA THR A 8 58.25 -20.07 23.04
C THR A 8 58.03 -20.01 21.52
N GLY A 9 58.56 -20.97 20.75
CA GLY A 9 58.37 -21.01 19.29
C GLY A 9 56.99 -21.51 18.85
N ILE A 10 56.37 -22.40 19.64
CA ILE A 10 55.06 -22.99 19.30
C ILE A 10 53.92 -22.01 19.63
N ALA A 11 54.07 -21.18 20.67
CA ALA A 11 53.07 -20.16 21.03
C ALA A 11 52.96 -19.03 19.97
N LEU A 12 54.04 -18.70 19.26
CA LEU A 12 54.03 -17.64 18.25
C LEU A 12 53.46 -18.11 16.90
N ALA A 13 53.56 -19.39 16.56
CA ALA A 13 52.98 -19.95 15.34
C ALA A 13 51.45 -20.14 15.44
N ALA A 14 50.91 -20.33 16.64
CA ALA A 14 49.47 -20.51 16.86
C ALA A 14 48.65 -19.21 16.69
N LEU A 15 49.28 -18.02 16.77
CA LEU A 15 48.59 -16.74 16.56
C LEU A 15 48.44 -16.34 15.09
N VAL A 16 49.14 -17.00 14.16
CA VAL A 16 49.08 -16.66 12.72
C VAL A 16 48.01 -17.49 11.97
N VAL A 17 47.40 -18.49 12.64
CA VAL A 17 46.33 -19.33 12.08
C VAL A 17 44.99 -19.06 12.78
N LEU A 18 44.75 -17.81 13.19
CA LEU A 18 43.39 -17.36 13.44
C LEU A 18 42.78 -17.07 12.06
N PRO A 19 41.81 -17.87 11.57
CA PRO A 19 41.13 -17.53 10.34
C PRO A 19 40.57 -16.12 10.52
N SER A 20 40.96 -15.21 9.64
CA SER A 20 40.34 -13.89 9.55
C SER A 20 38.84 -14.14 9.40
N GLN A 21 38.10 -14.04 10.51
CA GLN A 21 36.66 -14.03 10.46
C GLN A 21 36.32 -12.73 9.77
N VAL A 22 36.18 -12.80 8.45
CA VAL A 22 35.60 -11.72 7.66
C VAL A 22 34.20 -11.58 8.24
N ALA A 23 34.01 -10.61 9.13
CA ALA A 23 32.70 -10.26 9.64
C ALA A 23 31.88 -9.90 8.41
N ALA A 24 30.97 -10.79 8.03
CA ALA A 24 30.13 -10.59 6.87
C ALA A 24 29.31 -9.32 7.14
N THR A 25 29.52 -8.29 6.33
CA THR A 25 28.80 -7.02 6.49
C THR A 25 27.31 -7.31 6.39
N PRO A 26 26.48 -6.95 7.39
CA PRO A 26 25.05 -7.19 7.30
C PRO A 26 24.46 -6.45 6.10
N ILE A 27 23.49 -7.08 5.44
CA ILE A 27 22.70 -6.44 4.39
C ILE A 27 21.74 -5.50 5.10
N SER A 28 21.79 -4.22 4.74
CA SER A 28 20.84 -3.21 5.17
C SER A 28 20.35 -2.42 3.97
N ALA A 29 19.05 -2.20 3.89
CA ALA A 29 18.43 -1.35 2.89
C ALA A 29 17.36 -0.48 3.54
N SER A 30 17.32 0.79 3.16
CA SER A 30 16.27 1.72 3.57
C SER A 30 15.61 2.30 2.32
N MET A 31 14.29 2.37 2.35
CA MET A 31 13.46 2.95 1.31
C MET A 31 12.57 4.00 1.93
N SER A 32 12.52 5.18 1.32
CA SER A 32 11.74 6.33 1.78
C SER A 32 10.85 6.79 0.66
N LEU A 33 9.52 6.71 0.84
CA LEU A 33 8.56 7.19 -0.15
C LEU A 33 8.33 8.69 0.11
N ASN A 34 9.14 9.49 -0.58
CA ASN A 34 9.21 10.94 -0.43
C ASN A 34 8.70 11.70 -1.66
N THR A 35 8.32 10.97 -2.72
CA THR A 35 7.95 11.55 -4.01
C THR A 35 6.51 11.18 -4.32
N VAL A 36 5.68 12.17 -4.64
CA VAL A 36 4.35 11.93 -5.19
C VAL A 36 4.47 11.68 -6.69
N TYR A 37 4.01 10.51 -7.14
CA TYR A 37 3.96 10.18 -8.55
C TYR A 37 2.76 10.84 -9.24
N THR A 38 1.56 10.63 -8.68
CA THR A 38 0.30 11.22 -9.15
C THR A 38 -0.71 11.37 -8.00
N GLY A 39 -1.68 12.25 -8.18
CA GLY A 39 -2.76 12.50 -7.22
C GLY A 39 -2.40 13.56 -6.18
N ILE A 40 -2.93 13.38 -4.97
CA ILE A 40 -2.79 14.35 -3.88
C ILE A 40 -1.55 14.06 -3.04
N THR A 41 -0.85 15.12 -2.63
CA THR A 41 0.26 15.03 -1.66
C THR A 41 -0.27 14.64 -0.28
N PRO A 42 0.24 13.55 0.35
CA PRO A 42 -0.13 13.22 1.72
C PRO A 42 0.19 14.34 2.70
N ASP A 43 -0.57 14.42 3.78
CA ASP A 43 -0.42 15.43 4.81
C ASP A 43 0.88 15.22 5.61
N GLY A 44 1.52 16.34 5.96
CA GLY A 44 2.80 16.35 6.69
C GLY A 44 4.04 16.34 5.79
N SER A 45 5.22 16.33 6.41
CA SER A 45 6.49 16.33 5.69
C SER A 45 6.91 14.92 5.27
N ALA A 46 7.34 14.77 4.02
CA ALA A 46 8.02 13.56 3.56
C ALA A 46 9.29 13.25 4.38
N PRO A 47 9.72 11.96 4.47
CA PRO A 47 9.08 10.79 3.88
C PRO A 47 7.83 10.37 4.66
N TRP A 48 6.75 10.04 3.93
CA TRP A 48 5.47 9.66 4.53
C TRP A 48 5.43 8.19 4.93
N LEU A 49 6.14 7.34 4.19
CA LEU A 49 6.30 5.92 4.49
C LEU A 49 7.78 5.55 4.38
N THR A 50 8.26 4.74 5.31
CA THR A 50 9.64 4.25 5.32
C THR A 50 9.68 2.75 5.55
N ALA A 51 10.50 2.06 4.78
CA ALA A 51 10.74 0.63 4.93
C ALA A 51 12.23 0.36 5.17
N GLU A 52 12.53 -0.48 6.15
CA GLU A 52 13.89 -0.88 6.49
C GLU A 52 14.01 -2.40 6.44
N PHE A 53 15.00 -2.88 5.68
CA PHE A 53 15.30 -4.30 5.57
C PHE A 53 16.68 -4.59 6.14
N THR A 54 16.78 -5.66 6.92
CA THR A 54 18.04 -6.18 7.45
C THR A 54 18.15 -7.69 7.27
N SER A 55 19.34 -8.16 6.88
CA SER A 55 19.65 -9.59 6.78
C SER A 55 21.16 -9.83 6.98
N SER A 56 21.55 -11.06 7.28
CA SER A 56 22.95 -11.47 7.25
C SER A 56 23.32 -11.97 5.85
N VAL A 57 24.49 -11.60 5.34
CA VAL A 57 25.00 -12.16 4.06
C VAL A 57 25.11 -13.68 4.19
N GLY A 58 24.60 -14.39 3.18
CA GLY A 58 24.52 -15.85 3.17
C GLY A 58 23.27 -16.40 3.89
N SER A 59 22.40 -15.55 4.44
CA SER A 59 21.09 -15.97 4.96
C SER A 59 20.04 -16.00 3.84
N SER A 60 19.07 -16.93 3.93
CA SER A 60 17.84 -16.86 3.12
C SER A 60 16.74 -16.07 3.80
N THR A 61 16.95 -15.56 5.01
CA THR A 61 15.94 -14.81 5.77
C THR A 61 16.37 -13.38 6.02
N GLY A 62 15.40 -12.47 6.11
CA GLY A 62 15.63 -11.11 6.57
C GLY A 62 14.36 -10.49 7.14
N THR A 63 14.53 -9.41 7.89
CA THR A 63 13.43 -8.70 8.55
C THR A 63 13.17 -7.39 7.82
N LEU A 64 11.91 -7.16 7.46
CA LEU A 64 11.39 -5.95 6.85
C LEU A 64 10.48 -5.22 7.85
N VAL A 65 10.84 -3.99 8.21
CA VAL A 65 10.04 -3.11 9.05
C VAL A 65 9.41 -2.04 8.18
N LEU A 66 8.09 -1.99 8.17
CA LEU A 66 7.28 -0.95 7.54
C LEU A 66 6.89 0.07 8.60
N THR A 67 7.05 1.36 8.32
CA THR A 67 6.70 2.44 9.25
C THR A 67 5.93 3.53 8.52
N SER A 68 4.78 3.90 9.09
CA SER A 68 3.97 5.02 8.65
C SER A 68 4.36 6.29 9.40
N ARG A 69 4.73 7.32 8.64
CA ARG A 69 4.94 8.71 9.08
C ARG A 69 3.86 9.63 8.53
N LEU A 70 2.73 9.06 8.11
CA LEU A 70 1.54 9.80 7.73
C LEU A 70 1.04 10.65 8.90
N THR A 71 0.21 11.64 8.61
CA THR A 71 -0.41 12.50 9.62
C THR A 71 -1.88 12.67 9.33
N GLY A 72 -2.65 13.12 10.34
CA GLY A 72 -4.07 13.37 10.15
C GLY A 72 -4.87 12.11 9.80
N PRO A 73 -5.87 12.22 8.92
CA PRO A 73 -6.72 11.10 8.48
C PRO A 73 -6.07 10.20 7.42
N ASP A 74 -4.86 10.49 6.96
CA ASP A 74 -4.18 9.72 5.92
C ASP A 74 -3.94 8.26 6.32
N PHE A 75 -4.16 7.34 5.38
CA PHE A 75 -3.91 5.92 5.59
C PHE A 75 -3.52 5.18 4.31
N VAL A 76 -2.95 3.98 4.49
CA VAL A 76 -2.75 3.00 3.43
C VAL A 76 -3.77 1.87 3.56
N GLN A 77 -4.37 1.50 2.44
CA GLN A 77 -5.36 0.44 2.28
C GLN A 77 -5.10 -0.25 0.94
N GLY A 78 -5.38 -1.56 0.83
CA GLY A 78 -5.25 -2.25 -0.45
C GLY A 78 -5.50 -3.75 -0.37
N LEU A 79 -5.45 -4.42 -1.53
CA LEU A 79 -5.70 -5.87 -1.67
C LEU A 79 -7.06 -6.36 -1.15
N ASN A 80 -8.08 -5.49 -1.10
CA ASN A 80 -9.46 -5.89 -0.80
C ASN A 80 -10.02 -6.94 -1.79
N SER A 81 -9.41 -7.10 -2.97
CA SER A 81 -9.61 -8.23 -3.89
C SER A 81 -8.34 -8.49 -4.70
N ALA A 82 -8.24 -9.65 -5.36
CA ALA A 82 -7.14 -9.96 -6.29
C ALA A 82 -7.02 -8.97 -7.48
N LYS A 83 -8.01 -8.07 -7.66
CA LYS A 83 -8.04 -7.01 -8.68
C LYS A 83 -7.94 -5.59 -8.09
N SER A 84 -7.92 -5.42 -6.76
CA SER A 84 -7.81 -4.08 -6.17
C SER A 84 -6.36 -3.63 -6.11
N ALA A 85 -6.13 -2.33 -6.22
CA ALA A 85 -4.82 -1.70 -6.02
C ALA A 85 -4.06 -2.27 -4.80
N VAL A 86 -2.75 -2.45 -4.98
CA VAL A 86 -1.82 -2.73 -3.89
C VAL A 86 -1.86 -1.58 -2.87
N GLY A 87 -1.75 -1.89 -1.58
CA GLY A 87 -1.63 -0.84 -0.56
C GLY A 87 -0.23 -0.25 -0.58
N TRP A 88 0.75 -1.10 -0.30
CA TRP A 88 2.18 -0.78 -0.41
C TRP A 88 2.90 -1.95 -1.07
N ALA A 89 3.65 -1.68 -2.14
CA ALA A 89 4.38 -2.70 -2.88
C ALA A 89 5.86 -2.35 -3.09
N PHE A 90 6.63 -3.39 -3.39
CA PHE A 90 8.08 -3.38 -3.57
C PHE A 90 8.46 -4.24 -4.77
N TYR A 91 9.56 -3.88 -5.42
CA TYR A 91 10.21 -4.73 -6.40
C TYR A 91 11.44 -5.41 -5.79
N LEU A 92 11.44 -6.74 -5.86
CA LEU A 92 12.52 -7.61 -5.45
C LEU A 92 13.20 -8.21 -6.68
N ASN A 93 14.53 -8.27 -6.70
CA ASN A 93 15.26 -9.06 -7.70
C ASN A 93 15.47 -10.53 -7.28
N GLN A 94 14.95 -10.93 -6.12
CA GLN A 94 15.01 -12.28 -5.58
C GLN A 94 13.61 -12.79 -5.29
N ALA A 95 13.38 -14.07 -5.57
CA ALA A 95 12.11 -14.70 -5.27
C ALA A 95 11.97 -15.03 -3.79
N LEU A 96 10.75 -14.90 -3.27
CA LEU A 96 10.39 -15.41 -1.94
C LEU A 96 9.93 -16.87 -2.04
N SER A 97 10.07 -17.61 -0.95
CA SER A 97 9.46 -18.94 -0.82
C SER A 97 7.93 -18.84 -0.76
N SER A 98 7.22 -19.93 -1.02
CA SER A 98 5.73 -19.93 -1.10
C SER A 98 5.04 -19.47 0.18
N SER A 99 5.67 -19.64 1.34
CA SER A 99 5.24 -19.14 2.65
C SER A 99 6.25 -18.14 3.22
N GLY A 100 6.97 -17.44 2.33
CA GLY A 100 8.13 -16.63 2.68
C GLY A 100 7.81 -15.24 3.22
N ILE A 101 6.58 -14.98 3.65
CA ILE A 101 6.20 -13.70 4.27
C ILE A 101 5.41 -14.01 5.53
N THR A 102 5.96 -13.63 6.68
CA THR A 102 5.31 -13.81 7.99
C THR A 102 5.30 -12.49 8.72
N CYS A 103 4.13 -11.99 9.11
CA CYS A 103 4.07 -10.84 10.00
C CYS A 103 4.40 -11.27 11.43
N THR A 104 5.33 -10.57 12.08
CA THR A 104 5.81 -10.93 13.42
C THR A 104 5.43 -9.91 14.48
N ALA A 105 5.14 -8.65 14.10
CA ALA A 105 4.69 -7.62 15.04
C ALA A 105 3.97 -6.45 14.34
N GLY A 106 3.19 -5.70 15.13
CA GLY A 106 2.60 -4.42 14.73
C GLY A 106 1.29 -4.53 13.93
N ALA A 107 0.99 -3.49 13.16
CA ALA A 107 -0.23 -3.36 12.35
C ALA A 107 -0.09 -4.16 11.04
N CYS A 108 -0.16 -5.49 11.14
CA CYS A 108 -0.04 -6.40 10.00
C CYS A 108 -1.09 -6.13 8.91
N ALA A 109 -0.72 -6.42 7.66
CA ALA A 109 -1.54 -6.30 6.47
C ALA A 109 -2.70 -7.31 6.50
N GLY A 110 -3.85 -6.86 7.01
CA GLY A 110 -5.03 -7.71 7.26
C GLY A 110 -5.66 -8.33 6.01
N ASN A 111 -5.45 -7.75 4.82
CA ASN A 111 -5.84 -8.35 3.54
C ASN A 111 -4.74 -9.21 2.91
N GLY A 112 -3.60 -9.35 3.60
CA GLY A 112 -2.50 -10.20 3.22
C GLY A 112 -1.24 -9.44 2.84
N ALA A 113 -0.14 -10.19 2.93
CA ALA A 113 1.15 -9.86 2.34
C ALA A 113 1.46 -10.94 1.28
N LEU A 114 1.62 -10.53 0.03
CA LEU A 114 1.66 -11.42 -1.12
C LEU A 114 2.94 -11.25 -1.92
N TYR A 115 3.48 -12.36 -2.39
CA TYR A 115 4.52 -12.39 -3.41
C TYR A 115 3.97 -12.97 -4.70
N ASN A 116 4.22 -12.30 -5.82
CA ASN A 116 3.92 -12.80 -7.15
C ASN A 116 5.11 -12.52 -8.08
N GLY A 117 5.81 -13.56 -8.52
CA GLY A 117 6.94 -13.42 -9.43
C GLY A 117 6.58 -12.78 -10.78
N SER A 118 5.31 -12.90 -11.22
CA SER A 118 4.78 -12.21 -12.40
C SER A 118 4.43 -10.74 -12.13
N GLY A 119 4.45 -10.32 -10.87
CA GLY A 119 4.21 -8.97 -10.41
C GLY A 119 2.75 -8.59 -10.20
N PHE A 120 2.58 -7.41 -9.64
CA PHE A 120 1.35 -6.66 -9.42
C PHE A 120 1.46 -5.36 -10.23
N ASP A 121 0.43 -5.08 -11.02
CA ASP A 121 0.27 -3.83 -11.74
C ASP A 121 -0.49 -2.85 -10.82
N THR A 122 0.06 -1.64 -10.65
CA THR A 122 -0.60 -0.58 -9.87
C THR A 122 -1.54 0.28 -10.73
N ALA A 123 -1.55 0.07 -12.05
CA ALA A 123 -2.18 0.84 -13.11
C ALA A 123 -1.71 2.30 -13.23
N SER A 124 -1.39 2.96 -12.11
CA SER A 124 -1.03 4.38 -12.07
C SER A 124 0.48 4.60 -12.14
N VAL A 125 1.26 3.78 -11.43
CA VAL A 125 2.73 3.86 -11.43
C VAL A 125 3.27 2.79 -12.38
N PRO A 126 4.08 3.16 -13.38
CA PRO A 126 4.59 2.23 -14.38
C PRO A 126 5.55 1.21 -13.77
N GLY A 127 5.53 0.02 -14.35
CA GLY A 127 6.34 -1.11 -13.92
C GLY A 127 5.58 -2.07 -13.01
N MET A 128 6.20 -3.23 -12.79
CA MET A 128 5.63 -4.29 -11.97
C MET A 128 6.33 -4.33 -10.61
N PHE A 129 5.57 -4.64 -9.57
CA PHE A 129 6.07 -4.85 -8.21
C PHE A 129 5.71 -6.27 -7.80
N ASN A 130 6.61 -7.03 -7.16
CA ASN A 130 6.38 -8.47 -6.93
C ASN A 130 6.18 -8.84 -5.46
N LEU A 131 6.31 -7.87 -4.54
CA LEU A 131 5.93 -8.00 -3.13
C LEU A 131 4.90 -6.91 -2.81
N ALA A 132 3.76 -7.27 -2.23
CA ALA A 132 2.69 -6.33 -1.90
C ALA A 132 2.07 -6.59 -0.53
N PHE A 133 1.67 -5.51 0.14
CA PHE A 133 1.00 -5.49 1.43
C PHE A 133 -0.33 -4.76 1.30
N GLY A 134 -1.38 -5.31 1.90
CA GLY A 134 -2.73 -4.75 1.84
C GLY A 134 -3.43 -4.77 3.18
N TRP A 135 -4.02 -3.63 3.54
CA TRP A 135 -4.81 -3.45 4.75
C TRP A 135 -6.28 -3.29 4.41
N SER A 136 -7.14 -3.86 5.25
CA SER A 136 -8.59 -3.76 5.10
C SER A 136 -9.10 -2.38 5.51
N SER A 137 -10.32 -2.03 5.10
CA SER A 137 -10.95 -0.76 5.51
C SER A 137 -11.17 -0.63 7.02
N GLY A 138 -11.31 -1.75 7.74
CA GLY A 138 -11.46 -1.78 9.19
C GLY A 138 -10.13 -1.81 9.97
N SER A 139 -9.02 -2.01 9.27
CA SER A 139 -7.69 -2.21 9.86
C SER A 139 -6.61 -1.56 9.00
N ARG A 140 -6.83 -0.30 8.61
CA ARG A 140 -5.94 0.48 7.75
C ARG A 140 -4.58 0.72 8.41
N PHE A 141 -3.54 0.97 7.61
CA PHE A 141 -2.24 1.36 8.11
C PHE A 141 -2.17 2.89 8.22
N MET A 142 -2.27 3.39 9.45
CA MET A 142 -2.51 4.80 9.76
C MET A 142 -1.25 5.52 10.24
N ALA A 143 -1.37 6.80 10.56
CA ALA A 143 -0.31 7.60 11.16
C ALA A 143 0.31 6.94 12.40
N GLY A 144 1.63 6.77 12.41
CA GLY A 144 2.38 6.21 13.54
C GLY A 144 2.40 4.68 13.61
N ASP A 145 1.68 3.99 12.72
CA ASP A 145 1.71 2.53 12.67
C ASP A 145 3.06 2.00 12.20
N SER A 146 3.41 0.82 12.69
CA SER A 146 4.53 0.02 12.20
C SER A 146 4.12 -1.44 12.08
N ALA A 147 4.70 -2.15 11.12
CA ALA A 147 4.51 -3.59 10.93
C ALA A 147 5.86 -4.25 10.61
N THR A 148 6.16 -5.36 11.27
CA THR A 148 7.40 -6.12 11.07
C THR A 148 7.08 -7.46 10.41
N TYR A 149 7.85 -7.78 9.37
CA TYR A 149 7.72 -9.02 8.62
C TYR A 149 9.07 -9.74 8.53
N ASP A 150 9.03 -11.04 8.73
CA ASP A 150 10.12 -11.91 8.30
C ASP A 150 9.87 -12.36 6.87
N LEU A 151 10.88 -12.13 6.03
CA LEU A 151 10.92 -12.54 4.63
C LEU A 151 11.86 -13.72 4.48
N THR A 152 11.40 -14.78 3.82
CA THR A 152 12.20 -15.95 3.46
C THR A 152 12.34 -16.03 1.94
N PHE A 153 13.56 -15.86 1.46
CA PHE A 153 13.95 -15.94 0.06
C PHE A 153 14.18 -17.38 -0.38
N ALA A 154 13.97 -17.65 -1.67
CA ALA A 154 14.21 -18.95 -2.27
C ALA A 154 15.72 -19.30 -2.35
N HIS A 155 16.58 -18.28 -2.29
CA HIS A 155 18.03 -18.40 -2.37
C HIS A 155 18.71 -17.57 -1.28
N LEU A 156 19.98 -17.90 -0.98
CA LEU A 156 20.78 -17.15 -0.03
C LEU A 156 21.06 -15.74 -0.56
N LEU A 157 20.90 -14.74 0.29
CA LEU A 157 21.12 -13.34 -0.05
C LEU A 157 22.62 -13.02 -0.02
N THR A 158 23.11 -12.44 -1.11
CA THR A 158 24.46 -11.90 -1.22
C THR A 158 24.49 -10.37 -1.19
N GLY A 159 23.32 -9.73 -1.22
CA GLY A 159 23.16 -8.28 -1.23
C GLY A 159 21.70 -7.86 -1.03
N ASN A 160 21.45 -6.55 -1.18
CA ASN A 160 20.10 -5.98 -1.03
C ASN A 160 19.13 -6.55 -2.08
N PRO A 161 18.03 -7.22 -1.68
CA PRO A 161 17.05 -7.75 -2.62
C PRO A 161 16.08 -6.69 -3.16
N PHE A 162 15.96 -5.53 -2.51
CA PHE A 162 15.08 -4.44 -2.93
C PHE A 162 15.80 -3.56 -3.96
N VAL A 163 15.37 -3.64 -5.21
CA VAL A 163 15.97 -2.90 -6.32
C VAL A 163 14.90 -2.17 -7.12
N GLU A 164 15.33 -1.32 -8.05
CA GLU A 164 14.42 -0.66 -8.98
C GLU A 164 13.94 -1.64 -10.05
N ASN A 165 12.66 -1.53 -10.41
CA ASN A 165 12.09 -2.21 -11.56
C ASN A 165 12.56 -1.57 -12.87
N ALA A 166 12.10 -2.09 -14.02
CA ALA A 166 12.46 -1.58 -15.34
C ALA A 166 12.05 -0.10 -15.59
N SER A 167 11.15 0.45 -14.77
CA SER A 167 10.72 1.85 -14.81
C SER A 167 11.46 2.74 -13.79
N GLY A 168 12.46 2.20 -13.08
CA GLY A 168 13.27 2.94 -12.10
C GLY A 168 12.62 3.06 -10.71
N TRP A 169 11.55 2.31 -10.42
CA TRP A 169 10.85 2.38 -9.13
C TRP A 169 11.10 1.14 -8.29
N SER A 170 11.48 1.33 -7.02
CA SER A 170 11.74 0.24 -6.06
C SER A 170 10.58 -0.02 -5.12
N SER A 171 9.77 1.02 -4.82
CA SER A 171 8.58 0.89 -3.98
C SER A 171 7.51 1.90 -4.37
N VAL A 172 6.26 1.55 -4.10
CA VAL A 172 5.08 2.35 -4.39
C VAL A 172 4.00 2.12 -3.34
N ALA A 173 3.26 3.16 -2.95
CA ALA A 173 2.11 3.03 -2.08
C ALA A 173 0.96 3.96 -2.51
N HIS A 174 -0.26 3.50 -2.28
CA HIS A 174 -1.47 4.30 -2.44
C HIS A 174 -1.92 4.84 -1.08
N VAL A 175 -1.83 6.16 -0.91
CA VAL A 175 -2.28 6.86 0.29
C VAL A 175 -3.66 7.45 0.02
N GLN A 176 -4.58 7.27 0.96
CA GLN A 176 -5.98 7.66 0.89
C GLN A 176 -6.39 8.44 2.13
N GLY A 177 -7.57 9.06 2.06
CA GLY A 177 -8.14 9.79 3.20
C GLY A 177 -7.46 11.13 3.45
N ILE A 178 -6.79 11.69 2.45
CA ILE A 178 -6.04 12.95 2.56
C ILE A 178 -7.01 14.11 2.82
N ILE A 179 -6.66 15.04 3.71
CA ILE A 179 -7.54 16.14 4.11
C ILE A 179 -8.07 16.91 2.89
N GLY A 180 -9.38 17.17 2.87
CA GLY A 180 -10.11 17.88 1.80
C GLY A 180 -11.08 17.01 0.98
N GLY A 181 -11.41 15.81 1.49
CA GLY A 181 -12.52 15.00 0.98
C GLY A 181 -12.26 13.49 1.03
N ALA A 182 -13.33 12.69 1.02
CA ALA A 182 -13.23 11.23 1.02
C ALA A 182 -12.56 10.64 -0.23
N ASP A 183 -12.53 11.40 -1.33
CA ASP A 183 -11.97 10.98 -2.63
C ASP A 183 -10.49 11.36 -2.80
N CYS A 184 -9.90 12.04 -1.82
CA CYS A 184 -8.52 12.50 -1.91
C CYS A 184 -7.53 11.37 -1.62
N SER A 185 -6.78 11.02 -2.66
CA SER A 185 -5.76 9.98 -2.64
C SER A 185 -4.60 10.29 -3.58
N GLY A 186 -3.47 9.66 -3.35
CA GLY A 186 -2.26 9.85 -4.13
C GLY A 186 -1.38 8.61 -4.14
N TRP A 187 -0.59 8.48 -5.20
CA TRP A 187 0.43 7.46 -5.31
C TRP A 187 1.78 8.07 -4.99
N ILE A 188 2.47 7.50 -4.02
CA ILE A 188 3.82 7.88 -3.64
C ILE A 188 4.80 6.77 -4.01
N VAL A 189 6.02 7.14 -4.35
CA VAL A 189 7.05 6.22 -4.90
C VAL A 189 8.41 6.45 -4.27
N ALA A 190 9.26 5.43 -4.36
CA ALA A 190 10.69 5.48 -4.10
C ALA A 190 11.47 4.91 -5.30
N GLY A 191 12.61 5.49 -5.62
CA GLY A 191 13.47 5.13 -6.76
C GLY A 191 13.81 6.33 -7.64
N ASN A 192 14.54 6.07 -8.72
CA ASN A 192 15.02 7.06 -9.69
C ASN A 192 14.18 7.09 -10.99
N GLY A 193 12.98 6.52 -10.97
CA GLY A 193 12.09 6.53 -12.11
C GLY A 193 11.67 7.94 -12.53
N THR A 194 11.19 8.06 -13.77
CA THR A 194 10.72 9.32 -14.34
C THR A 194 9.19 9.38 -14.39
N GLY A 195 8.62 10.58 -14.57
CA GLY A 195 7.17 10.75 -14.73
C GLY A 195 6.41 11.06 -13.44
N ALA A 196 7.12 11.21 -12.32
CA ALA A 196 6.53 11.80 -11.13
C ALA A 196 6.13 13.25 -11.43
N SER A 197 4.82 13.50 -11.41
CA SER A 197 4.24 14.79 -11.77
C SER A 197 4.20 15.79 -10.60
N GLY A 198 4.59 15.34 -9.39
CA GLY A 198 4.34 16.04 -8.15
C GLY A 198 2.89 15.88 -7.70
N GLY A 199 2.61 16.22 -6.45
CA GLY A 199 1.26 16.12 -5.90
C GLY A 199 0.54 17.46 -5.95
N ALA A 200 -0.76 17.41 -6.21
CA ALA A 200 -1.64 18.55 -5.97
C ALA A 200 -2.03 18.61 -4.48
N ARG A 201 -2.53 19.75 -4.03
CA ARG A 201 -3.28 19.81 -2.77
C ARG A 201 -4.70 19.35 -3.04
N CYS A 202 -5.26 18.60 -2.10
CA CYS A 202 -6.67 18.31 -2.13
C CYS A 202 -7.41 19.61 -1.79
N VAL A 203 -8.32 19.99 -2.68
CA VAL A 203 -9.19 21.13 -2.48
C VAL A 203 -10.59 20.54 -2.50
N ASP A 204 -11.32 20.69 -1.39
CA ASP A 204 -12.73 20.35 -1.37
C ASP A 204 -13.38 21.04 -2.58
N PRO A 205 -14.06 20.30 -3.48
CA PRO A 205 -14.82 20.95 -4.54
C PRO A 205 -15.76 21.96 -3.87
N PRO A 206 -15.87 23.20 -4.38
CA PRO A 206 -16.76 24.17 -3.78
C PRO A 206 -18.12 23.50 -3.65
N HIS A 207 -18.67 23.47 -2.43
CA HIS A 207 -20.01 22.94 -2.18
C HIS A 207 -20.97 23.71 -3.08
N VAL A 208 -21.26 23.16 -4.25
CA VAL A 208 -22.37 23.61 -5.07
C VAL A 208 -23.58 23.17 -4.27
N SER A 209 -24.19 24.11 -3.56
CA SER A 209 -25.53 23.95 -3.06
C SER A 209 -26.40 23.71 -4.29
N VAL A 210 -26.56 22.44 -4.68
CA VAL A 210 -27.59 22.04 -5.62
C VAL A 210 -28.88 22.51 -4.96
N PRO A 211 -29.61 23.47 -5.55
CA PRO A 211 -30.88 23.86 -4.98
C PRO A 211 -31.70 22.60 -4.85
N GLU A 212 -32.04 22.22 -3.62
CA GLU A 212 -33.02 21.16 -3.41
C GLU A 212 -34.22 21.52 -4.28
N PRO A 213 -34.85 20.56 -4.99
CA PRO A 213 -36.07 20.86 -5.72
C PRO A 213 -37.02 21.48 -4.70
N GLY A 214 -37.25 22.80 -4.84
CA GLY A 214 -37.96 23.55 -3.81
C GLY A 214 -39.26 22.84 -3.50
N GLU A 215 -39.73 22.90 -2.26
CA GLU A 215 -40.91 22.14 -1.81
C GLU A 215 -42.12 22.23 -2.78
N LEU A 216 -42.21 23.32 -3.55
CA LEU A 216 -43.13 23.53 -4.67
C LEU A 216 -43.02 22.51 -5.82
N GLY A 217 -41.81 22.08 -6.19
CA GLY A 217 -41.55 21.05 -7.21
C GLY A 217 -42.05 19.68 -6.77
N MET A 218 -41.77 19.29 -5.52
CA MET A 218 -42.30 18.04 -4.95
C MET A 218 -43.82 18.09 -4.73
N PHE A 219 -44.35 19.26 -4.34
CA PHE A 219 -45.79 19.47 -4.19
C PHE A 219 -46.53 19.40 -5.54
N SER A 220 -45.99 19.99 -6.60
CA SER A 220 -46.56 19.93 -7.95
C SER A 220 -46.53 18.52 -8.54
N LEU A 221 -45.45 17.75 -8.32
CA LEU A 221 -45.40 16.33 -8.69
C LEU A 221 -46.44 15.52 -7.89
N GLY A 222 -46.59 15.80 -6.60
CA GLY A 222 -47.63 15.20 -5.74
C GLY A 222 -49.05 15.47 -6.24
N LEU A 223 -49.36 16.73 -6.61
CA LEU A 223 -50.67 17.10 -7.17
C LEU A 223 -50.93 16.47 -8.54
N LEU A 224 -49.92 16.38 -9.40
CA LEU A 224 -50.04 15.78 -10.72
C LEU A 224 -50.37 14.29 -10.61
N LEU A 225 -49.69 13.58 -9.71
CA LEU A 225 -49.99 12.17 -9.43
C LEU A 225 -51.38 11.99 -8.82
N ALA A 226 -51.77 12.81 -7.85
CA ALA A 226 -53.11 12.77 -7.25
C ALA A 226 -54.22 13.00 -8.28
N GLY A 227 -54.03 13.96 -9.18
CA GLY A 227 -54.94 14.23 -10.30
C GLY A 227 -55.08 13.05 -11.26
N LEU A 228 -53.97 12.36 -11.56
CA LEU A 228 -53.97 11.20 -12.45
C LEU A 228 -54.75 10.03 -11.85
N PHE A 229 -54.57 9.75 -10.55
CA PHE A 229 -55.31 8.70 -9.84
C PHE A 229 -56.82 9.00 -9.76
N LEU A 230 -57.21 10.25 -9.53
CA LEU A 230 -58.62 10.66 -9.54
C LEU A 230 -59.25 10.53 -10.93
N GLY A 231 -58.52 10.93 -11.98
CA GLY A 231 -58.95 10.78 -13.36
C GLY A 231 -59.19 9.33 -13.76
N MET A 232 -58.29 8.41 -13.38
CA MET A 232 -58.45 6.97 -13.65
C MET A 232 -59.67 6.37 -12.97
N LYS A 233 -59.95 6.72 -11.71
CA LYS A 233 -61.14 6.25 -10.98
C LYS A 233 -62.44 6.73 -11.63
N TYR A 234 -62.47 7.98 -12.11
CA TYR A 234 -63.62 8.53 -12.81
C TYR A 234 -63.89 7.82 -14.14
N VAL A 235 -62.85 7.53 -14.93
CA VAL A 235 -62.96 6.78 -16.19
C VAL A 235 -63.45 5.35 -15.96
N GLN A 236 -62.97 4.65 -14.92
CA GLN A 236 -63.47 3.33 -14.55
C GLN A 236 -64.96 3.36 -14.17
N ALA A 237 -65.38 4.31 -13.35
CA ALA A 237 -66.78 4.45 -12.92
C ALA A 237 -67.75 4.71 -14.09
N ARG A 238 -67.32 5.50 -15.09
CA ARG A 238 -68.11 5.77 -16.30
C ARG A 238 -68.26 4.53 -17.18
N LYS A 239 -67.21 3.71 -17.30
CA LYS A 239 -67.23 2.46 -18.09
C LYS A 239 -68.21 1.42 -17.51
N THR A 240 -68.32 1.33 -16.18
CA THR A 240 -69.28 0.45 -15.49
C THR A 240 -70.75 0.89 -15.58
N ARG A 241 -71.04 2.17 -15.85
CA ARG A 241 -72.43 2.64 -16.09
C ARG A 241 -72.93 2.36 -17.50
N SER A 242 -72.03 2.34 -18.48
CA SER A 242 -72.37 2.10 -19.89
C SER A 242 -72.74 0.64 -20.19
N THR A 243 -72.33 -0.31 -19.35
CA THR A 243 -72.63 -1.75 -19.52
C THR A 243 -73.90 -2.20 -18.80
N ARG A 244 -74.62 -1.30 -18.12
CA ARG A 244 -75.88 -1.61 -17.43
C ARG A 244 -77.15 -1.36 -18.27
N TRP A 245 -76.98 -0.91 -19.52
CA TRP A 245 -78.06 -0.59 -20.45
C TRP A 245 -77.82 -1.21 -21.84
N ALA A 246 -77.10 -2.33 -21.89
CA ALA A 246 -76.97 -3.19 -23.07
C ALA A 246 -77.48 -4.58 -22.73
#